data_AF-A0A2E1ZG04-F1
#
_entry.id   AF-A0A2E1ZG04-F1
#
_cell.length_a   1.000
_cell.length_b   1.000
_cell.length_c   1.000
_cell.angle_alpha   90.00
_cell.angle_beta   90.00
_cell.angle_gamma   90.00
#
_symmetry.space_group_name_H-M   'P 1'
#
loop_
_entity.id
_entity.type
_entity.pdbx_description
1 polymer ?
#
loop_
_entity_poly.entity_id
_entity_poly.type
_entity_poly.pdbx_seq_one_letter_code
_entity_poly.pdbx_strand_id
1 'polypeptide(L)'
;MDLQKSILVFKLGEYNNFSDLDVTSEIKHFIADLSGVSIDVAKSVTNKFITFGNSISAVNRSFVVVCEFSFDDTLTIVPTLQEAYDYIEMEEIERQLEL
;
A
#
# COMPACT_ATOMS: atom_id res chain seq x y z
N MET A 1 -9.23 1.11 17.94
CA MET A 1 -9.66 1.22 16.54
C MET A 1 -9.07 0.02 15.82
N ASP A 2 -9.87 -0.76 15.09
CA ASP A 2 -9.35 -1.87 14.28
C ASP A 2 -8.78 -1.27 12.98
N LEU A 3 -7.52 -0.81 13.00
CA LEU A 3 -6.89 -0.20 11.82
C LEU A 3 -6.91 -1.14 10.60
N GLN A 4 -6.76 -2.45 10.85
CA GLN A 4 -6.81 -3.49 9.82
C GLN A 4 -8.13 -3.50 9.02
N LYS A 5 -9.25 -3.00 9.57
CA LYS A 5 -10.51 -2.88 8.81
C LYS A 5 -10.51 -1.71 7.82
N SER A 6 -9.65 -0.73 8.04
CA SER A 6 -9.48 0.44 7.16
C SER A 6 -8.31 0.27 6.18
N ILE A 7 -7.61 -0.87 6.21
CA ILE A 7 -6.50 -1.18 5.32
C ILE A 7 -6.95 -2.20 4.29
N LEU A 8 -6.76 -1.89 3.02
CA LEU A 8 -6.97 -2.84 1.94
C LEU A 8 -5.63 -3.37 1.43
N VAL A 9 -5.47 -4.69 1.46
CA VAL A 9 -4.29 -5.37 0.90
C VAL A 9 -4.66 -5.97 -0.45
N PHE A 10 -3.92 -5.61 -1.50
CA PHE A 10 -4.06 -6.23 -2.81
C PHE A 10 -2.74 -6.87 -3.24
N LYS A 11 -2.78 -8.15 -3.58
CA LYS A 11 -1.63 -8.90 -4.05
C LYS A 11 -1.59 -8.91 -5.57
N LEU A 12 -0.47 -8.52 -6.17
CA LEU A 12 -0.27 -8.70 -7.60
C LEU A 12 0.07 -10.15 -7.91
N GLY A 13 -0.84 -10.86 -8.58
CA GLY A 13 -0.64 -12.22 -9.08
C GLY A 13 -1.06 -12.36 -10.55
N GLU A 14 -0.82 -13.52 -11.18
CA GLU A 14 -1.21 -13.77 -12.59
C GLU A 14 -2.73 -13.66 -12.84
N TYR A 15 -3.53 -13.68 -11.78
CA TYR A 15 -4.98 -13.48 -11.82
C TYR A 15 -5.35 -12.25 -10.99
N ASN A 16 -4.97 -11.06 -11.45
CA ASN A 16 -5.40 -9.79 -10.86
C ASN A 16 -6.89 -9.54 -11.14
N ASN A 17 -7.76 -10.28 -10.47
CA ASN A 17 -9.20 -10.03 -10.50
C ASN A 17 -9.52 -8.99 -9.42
N PHE A 18 -9.34 -7.71 -9.77
CA PHE A 18 -9.71 -6.56 -8.92
C PHE A 18 -11.22 -6.49 -8.64
N SER A 19 -12.03 -7.39 -9.22
CA SER A 19 -13.49 -7.41 -9.09
C SER A 19 -13.99 -7.95 -7.75
N ASP A 20 -13.12 -8.53 -6.91
CA ASP A 20 -13.48 -9.03 -5.57
C ASP A 20 -13.06 -8.07 -4.44
N LEU A 21 -12.38 -6.96 -4.77
CA LEU A 21 -12.12 -5.92 -3.78
C LEU A 21 -13.43 -5.18 -3.51
N ASP A 22 -14.09 -5.55 -2.43
CA ASP A 22 -15.15 -4.74 -1.82
C ASP A 22 -14.48 -3.49 -1.24
N VAL A 23 -14.21 -2.51 -2.11
CA VAL A 23 -13.73 -1.19 -1.70
C VAL A 23 -14.91 -0.48 -1.06
N THR A 24 -15.14 -0.79 0.21
CA THR A 24 -16.08 -0.04 1.03
C THR A 24 -15.52 1.35 1.25
N SER A 25 -16.40 2.33 1.45
CA SER A 25 -16.04 3.72 1.77
C SER A 25 -15.20 3.87 3.05
N GLU A 26 -15.04 2.79 3.82
CA GLU A 26 -14.26 2.71 5.06
C GLU A 26 -12.77 2.42 4.83
N ILE A 27 -12.37 1.95 3.64
CA ILE A 27 -10.96 1.77 3.31
C ILE A 27 -10.28 3.14 3.23
N LYS A 28 -9.28 3.33 4.09
CA LYS A 28 -8.45 4.52 4.15
C LYS A 28 -7.04 4.23 3.64
N HIS A 29 -6.43 3.12 4.01
CA HIS A 29 -5.04 2.86 3.66
C HIS A 29 -4.94 1.64 2.75
N PHE A 30 -3.83 1.57 2.02
CA PHE A 30 -3.67 0.59 0.96
C PHE A 30 -2.28 -0.05 1.05
N ILE A 31 -2.24 -1.37 0.92
CA ILE A 31 -0.99 -2.13 0.84
C ILE A 31 -0.97 -2.94 -0.45
N ALA A 32 0.07 -2.74 -1.27
CA ALA A 32 0.33 -3.52 -2.47
C ALA A 32 1.32 -4.65 -2.17
N ASP A 33 0.87 -5.91 -2.18
CA ASP A 33 1.76 -7.06 -2.03
C ASP A 33 2.32 -7.50 -3.38
N LEU A 34 3.61 -7.26 -3.58
CA LEU A 34 4.39 -7.70 -4.75
C LEU A 34 5.31 -8.87 -4.38
N SER A 35 5.11 -9.49 -3.22
CA SER A 35 5.84 -10.69 -2.84
C SER A 35 5.58 -11.81 -3.85
N GLY A 36 6.64 -12.20 -4.58
CA GLY A 36 6.60 -13.18 -5.68
C GLY A 36 6.48 -12.58 -7.09
N VAL A 37 6.50 -11.25 -7.24
CA VAL A 37 6.47 -10.56 -8.54
C VAL A 37 7.90 -10.28 -9.01
N SER A 38 8.19 -10.48 -10.30
CA SER A 38 9.50 -10.15 -10.87
C SER A 38 9.76 -8.64 -10.92
N ILE A 39 11.02 -8.23 -10.79
CA ILE A 39 11.43 -6.82 -10.78
C ILE A 39 10.97 -6.03 -12.01
N ASP A 40 10.92 -6.65 -13.20
CA ASP A 40 10.41 -6.01 -14.42
C ASP A 40 8.93 -5.65 -14.31
N VAL A 41 8.12 -6.53 -13.73
CA VAL A 41 6.69 -6.27 -13.50
C VAL A 41 6.53 -5.19 -12.44
N ALA A 42 7.30 -5.27 -11.34
CA ALA A 42 7.32 -4.24 -10.30
C ALA A 42 7.62 -2.85 -10.89
N LYS A 43 8.67 -2.74 -11.71
CA LYS A 43 9.05 -1.52 -12.44
C LYS A 43 7.96 -1.02 -13.40
N SER A 44 7.26 -1.93 -14.07
CA SER A 44 6.16 -1.59 -14.97
C SER A 44 4.98 -0.96 -14.23
N VAL A 45 4.70 -1.42 -13.01
CA VAL A 45 3.60 -0.90 -12.18
C VAL A 45 4.02 0.26 -11.27
N THR A 46 5.32 0.51 -11.08
CA THR A 46 5.87 1.62 -10.28
C THR A 46 5.18 2.94 -10.58
N ASN A 47 5.09 3.33 -11.86
CA ASN A 47 4.53 4.64 -12.22
C ASN A 47 3.02 4.75 -11.87
N LYS A 48 2.29 3.63 -11.95
CA LYS A 48 0.88 3.56 -11.51
C LYS A 48 0.79 3.70 -9.99
N PHE A 49 1.68 3.04 -9.25
CA PHE A 49 1.76 3.12 -7.80
C PHE A 49 2.18 4.49 -7.30
N ILE A 50 3.12 5.17 -7.96
CA ILE A 50 3.48 6.55 -7.63
C ILE A 50 2.27 7.46 -7.79
N THR A 51 1.56 7.34 -8.92
CA THR A 51 0.34 8.13 -9.18
C THR A 51 -0.72 7.85 -8.12
N PHE A 52 -0.94 6.57 -7.80
CA PHE A 52 -1.89 6.14 -6.79
C PHE A 52 -1.50 6.65 -5.39
N GLY A 53 -0.26 6.40 -4.96
CA GLY A 53 0.28 6.85 -3.67
C GLY A 53 0.18 8.36 -3.49
N ASN A 54 0.45 9.16 -4.54
CA ASN A 54 0.23 10.60 -4.52
C ASN A 54 -1.26 10.95 -4.32
N SER A 55 -2.17 10.26 -5.02
CA SER A 55 -3.61 10.48 -4.86
C SER A 55 -4.11 10.13 -3.46
N ILE A 56 -3.55 9.09 -2.84
CA ILE A 56 -3.88 8.63 -1.48
C ILE A 56 -3.29 9.59 -0.43
N SER A 57 -2.03 10.00 -0.60
CA SER A 57 -1.38 10.98 0.27
C SER A 57 -2.12 12.33 0.28
N ALA A 58 -2.62 12.78 -0.88
CA ALA A 58 -3.42 14.01 -1.01
C ALA A 58 -4.74 14.01 -0.20
N VAL A 59 -5.28 12.83 0.13
CA VAL A 59 -6.49 12.67 0.97
C VAL A 59 -6.15 12.21 2.38
N ASN A 60 -4.92 12.45 2.83
CA ASN A 60 -4.43 12.14 4.17
C ASN A 60 -4.43 10.63 4.52
N ARG A 61 -4.16 9.80 3.52
CA ARG A 61 -4.13 8.34 3.63
C ARG A 61 -2.74 7.80 3.30
N SER A 62 -2.47 6.55 3.67
CA SER A 62 -1.16 5.91 3.46
C SER A 62 -1.22 4.81 2.40
N PHE A 63 -0.16 4.73 1.61
CA PHE A 63 0.03 3.68 0.62
C PHE A 63 1.43 3.07 0.77
N VAL A 64 1.49 1.75 1.00
CA VAL A 64 2.73 1.01 1.24
C VAL A 64 2.83 -0.17 0.28
N VAL A 65 4.03 -0.48 -0.17
CA VAL A 65 4.31 -1.56 -1.12
C VAL A 65 5.17 -2.62 -0.44
N VAL A 66 4.74 -3.88 -0.47
CA VAL A 66 5.50 -5.01 0.07
C VAL A 66 6.29 -5.66 -1.05
N CYS A 67 7.62 -5.58 -0.98
CA CYS A 67 8.50 -6.19 -1.95
C CYS A 67 9.86 -6.52 -1.32
N GLU A 68 10.44 -7.67 -1.68
CA GLU A 68 11.75 -8.11 -1.17
C GLU A 68 12.90 -7.19 -1.60
N PHE A 69 12.68 -6.36 -2.62
CA PHE A 69 13.65 -5.41 -3.14
C PHE A 69 13.03 -4.02 -3.26
N SER A 70 13.78 -2.99 -2.87
CA SER A 70 13.41 -1.62 -3.20
C SER A 70 13.73 -1.35 -4.66
N PHE A 71 12.74 -0.88 -5.41
CA PHE A 71 12.89 -0.54 -6.83
C PHE A 71 12.64 0.95 -7.11
N ASP A 72 12.15 1.71 -6.13
CA ASP A 72 11.83 3.13 -6.25
C ASP A 72 11.84 3.82 -4.88
N ASP A 73 12.56 4.94 -4.75
CA ASP A 73 12.68 5.71 -3.50
C ASP A 73 11.48 6.63 -3.24
N THR A 74 10.60 6.86 -4.22
CA THR A 74 9.42 7.72 -4.03
C THR A 74 8.25 6.98 -3.38
N LEU A 75 8.30 5.66 -3.38
CA LEU A 75 7.30 4.79 -2.76
C LEU A 75 7.81 4.26 -1.43
N THR A 76 6.91 4.10 -0.45
CA THR A 76 7.22 3.38 0.77
C THR A 76 7.23 1.88 0.46
N ILE A 77 8.43 1.33 0.23
CA ILE A 77 8.64 -0.10 -0.02
C ILE A 77 9.20 -0.77 1.22
N VAL A 78 8.53 -1.82 1.70
CA VAL A 78 8.93 -2.61 2.86
C VAL A 78 9.05 -4.09 2.50
N PRO A 79 9.91 -4.87 3.16
CA PRO A 79 10.10 -6.27 2.82
C PRO A 79 8.93 -7.17 3.22
N THR A 80 8.16 -6.81 4.26
CA THR A 80 7.08 -7.65 4.77
C THR A 80 5.75 -6.92 4.92
N LEU A 81 4.65 -7.67 4.82
CA LEU A 81 3.31 -7.15 5.07
C LEU A 81 3.15 -6.63 6.49
N GLN A 82 3.84 -7.26 7.46
CA GLN A 82 3.82 -6.82 8.86
C GLN A 82 4.43 -5.42 9.01
N GLU A 83 5.56 -5.14 8.36
CA GLU A 83 6.14 -3.79 8.35
C GLU A 83 5.22 -2.78 7.65
N ALA A 84 4.49 -3.20 6.62
CA ALA A 84 3.53 -2.30 5.97
C ALA A 84 2.40 -1.90 6.91
N TYR A 85 1.90 -2.84 7.71
CA TYR A 85 0.94 -2.53 8.77
C TYR A 85 1.54 -1.60 9.82
N ASP A 86 2.73 -1.94 10.33
CA ASP A 86 3.41 -1.16 11.38
C ASP A 86 3.68 0.28 10.94
N TYR A 87 4.10 0.48 9.68
CA TYR A 87 4.30 1.81 9.09
C TYR A 87 3.01 2.63 9.04
N ILE A 88 1.90 2.02 8.60
CA ILE A 88 0.60 2.70 8.55
C ILE A 88 0.08 2.99 9.97
N GLU A 89 0.30 2.07 10.92
CA GLU A 89 -0.03 2.28 12.33
C GLU A 89 0.72 3.48 12.91
N MET A 90 2.03 3.56 12.69
CA MET A 90 2.84 4.71 13.12
C MET A 90 2.38 6.01 12.46
N GLU A 91 2.19 6.02 11.13
CA GLU A 91 1.71 7.21 10.42
C GLU A 91 0.32 7.66 10.91
N GLU A 92 -0.61 6.74 11.20
CA GLU A 92 -1.93 7.13 11.70
C GLU A 92 -1.83 7.74 13.10
N ILE A 93 -0.99 7.18 13.98
CA ILE A 93 -0.74 7.73 15.32
C ILE A 93 -0.11 9.14 15.20
N GLU A 94 0.87 9.32 14.33
CA GLU A 94 1.52 10.62 14.08
C GLU A 94 0.49 11.65 13.58
N ARG A 95 -0.32 11.28 12.58
CA ARG A 95 -1.40 12.13 12.07
C ARG A 95 -2.45 12.47 13.14
N GLN A 96 -2.70 11.57 14.09
CA GLN A 96 -3.59 11.83 15.21
C GLN A 96 -2.97 12.74 16.28
N LEU A 97 -1.65 12.72 16.45
CA LEU A 97 -0.93 13.58 17.39
C LEU A 97 -0.71 14.98 16.83
N GLU A 98 -0.65 15.13 15.51
CA GLU A 98 -0.59 16.43 14.80
C GLU A 98 -1.97 17.13 14.67
N LEU A 99 -3.03 16.58 15.30
CA LEU A 99 -4.38 17.19 15.41
C LEU A 99 -4.49 18.26 16.49
#